data_AF-A2SND6-F1
#
_entry.id   AF-A2SND6-F1
#
_cell.length_a   1.000
_cell.length_b   1.000
_cell.length_c   1.000
_cell.angle_alpha   90.00
_cell.angle_beta   90.00
_cell.angle_gamma   90.00
#
_symmetry.space_group_name_H-M   'P 1'
#
loop_
_entity.id
_entity.type
_entity.pdbx_description
1 polymer ?
#
loop_
_entity_poly.entity_id
_entity_poly.type
_entity_poly.pdbx_seq_one_letter_code
_entity_poly.pdbx_strand_id
1 'polypeptide(L)'
;MTRALALYRRHSQAALVEMQSELCADPASRNTAGGPQLYIDSVRRKLSDIAQAITYHLDDKRAAAGNPVPTNGYSGRNSKRRR
;
A
#
# COMPACT_ATOMS: atom_id res chain seq x y z
N MET A 1 -6.09 9.64 14.10
CA MET A 1 -6.55 9.24 12.75
C MET A 1 -5.32 9.12 11.85
N THR A 2 -5.08 7.97 11.20
CA THR A 2 -3.87 7.79 10.37
C THR A 2 -3.99 8.54 9.03
N ARG A 3 -2.87 8.93 8.43
CA ARG A 3 -2.85 9.61 7.11
C ARG A 3 -3.48 8.75 6.02
N ALA A 4 -3.18 7.45 6.01
CA ALA A 4 -3.83 6.48 5.13
C ALA A 4 -5.36 6.46 5.28
N LEU A 5 -5.89 6.49 6.50
CA LEU A 5 -7.34 6.50 6.73
C LEU A 5 -7.98 7.81 6.21
N ALA A 6 -7.29 8.95 6.34
CA ALA A 6 -7.75 10.21 5.79
C ALA A 6 -7.78 10.20 4.25
N LEU A 7 -6.76 9.63 3.61
CA LEU A 7 -6.70 9.46 2.15
C LEU A 7 -7.82 8.55 1.64
N TYR A 8 -8.02 7.40 2.30
CA TYR A 8 -9.08 6.45 1.98
C TYR A 8 -10.48 7.10 2.02
N ARG A 9 -10.76 7.94 3.02
CA ARG A 9 -12.07 8.63 3.14
C ARG A 9 -12.26 9.75 2.13
N ARG A 10 -11.18 10.39 1.68
CA ARG A 10 -11.24 11.58 0.82
C ARG A 10 -11.21 11.23 -0.68
N HIS A 11 -10.60 10.12 -1.05
CA HIS A 11 -10.34 9.78 -2.45
C HIS A 11 -10.82 8.38 -2.79
N SER A 12 -11.26 8.21 -4.04
CA SER A 12 -11.59 6.89 -4.60
C SER A 12 -10.32 6.06 -4.83
N GLN A 13 -10.49 4.74 -4.92
CA GLN A 13 -9.37 3.84 -5.24
C GLN A 13 -8.66 4.24 -6.54
N ALA A 14 -9.40 4.58 -7.60
CA ALA A 14 -8.82 4.98 -8.88
C ALA A 14 -7.99 6.27 -8.74
N ALA A 15 -8.50 7.27 -8.02
CA ALA A 15 -7.77 8.51 -7.78
C ALA A 15 -6.47 8.28 -6.99
N LEU A 16 -6.46 7.34 -6.04
CA LEU A 16 -5.26 6.97 -5.29
C LEU A 16 -4.21 6.27 -6.17
N VAL A 17 -4.64 5.45 -7.13
CA VAL A 17 -3.74 4.82 -8.12
C VAL A 17 -3.15 5.87 -9.06
N GLU A 18 -3.94 6.84 -9.52
CA GLU A 18 -3.42 7.96 -10.33
C GLU A 18 -2.39 8.78 -9.55
N MET A 19 -2.70 9.16 -8.29
CA MET A 19 -1.74 9.87 -7.43
C MET A 19 -0.44 9.08 -7.22
N GLN A 20 -0.53 7.75 -7.09
CA GLN A 20 0.65 6.90 -7.02
C GLN A 20 1.48 6.97 -8.32
N SER A 21 0.81 6.88 -9.47
CA SER A 21 1.46 6.95 -10.79
C SER A 21 2.13 8.30 -11.02
N GLU A 22 1.46 9.41 -10.69
CA GLU A 22 2.02 10.76 -10.78
C GLU A 22 3.29 10.91 -9.93
N LEU A 23 3.25 10.45 -8.67
CA LEU A 23 4.41 10.50 -7.78
C LEU A 23 5.58 9.64 -8.30
N CYS A 24 5.30 8.50 -8.91
CA CYS A 24 6.32 7.62 -9.47
C CYS A 24 6.94 8.17 -10.77
N ALA A 25 6.15 8.91 -11.55
CA ALA A 25 6.57 9.52 -12.81
C ALA A 25 7.40 10.80 -12.59
N ASP A 26 7.18 11.53 -11.50
CA ASP A 26 7.90 12.75 -11.16
C ASP A 26 9.41 12.49 -10.96
N PRO A 27 10.31 13.08 -11.78
CA PRO A 27 11.75 12.95 -11.59
C PRO A 27 12.25 13.51 -10.26
N ALA A 28 11.60 14.54 -9.71
CA ALA A 28 11.98 15.14 -8.42
C ALA A 28 11.69 14.22 -7.23
N SER A 29 10.87 13.19 -7.44
CA SER A 29 10.58 12.17 -6.44
C SER A 29 11.73 11.18 -6.24
N ARG A 30 12.61 11.05 -7.23
CA ARG A 30 13.68 10.06 -7.25
C ARG A 30 14.82 10.47 -6.34
N ASN A 31 15.41 9.48 -5.68
CA ASN A 31 16.63 9.68 -4.92
C ASN A 31 17.83 9.64 -5.87
N THR A 32 18.39 10.81 -6.18
CA THR A 32 19.53 10.96 -7.09
C THR A 32 20.89 10.78 -6.39
N ALA A 33 20.91 10.65 -5.06
CA ALA A 33 22.15 10.59 -4.26
C ALA A 33 22.85 9.20 -4.29
N GLY A 34 22.45 8.28 -5.19
CA GLY A 34 23.08 6.97 -5.33
C GLY A 34 22.83 5.99 -4.18
N GLY A 35 21.85 6.27 -3.32
CA GLY A 35 21.46 5.37 -2.22
C GLY A 35 20.67 4.14 -2.69
N PRO A 36 20.48 3.13 -1.82
CA PRO A 36 19.77 1.89 -2.16
C PRO A 36 18.26 2.09 -2.40
N GLN A 37 17.72 3.27 -2.11
CA GLN A 37 16.30 3.57 -2.19
C GLN A 37 16.00 4.34 -3.49
N LEU A 38 14.97 3.93 -4.21
CA LEU A 38 14.56 4.54 -5.49
C LEU A 38 14.00 5.96 -5.33
N TYR A 39 13.24 6.21 -4.25
CA TYR A 39 12.56 7.48 -3.99
C TYR A 39 13.08 8.15 -2.72
N ILE A 40 12.95 9.47 -2.64
CA ILE A 40 13.25 10.25 -1.44
C ILE A 40 12.33 9.84 -0.28
N ASP A 41 12.79 10.02 0.97
CA ASP A 41 12.09 9.51 2.15
C ASP A 41 10.66 10.08 2.29
N SER A 42 10.46 11.35 1.95
CA SER A 42 9.13 11.99 1.98
C SER A 42 8.15 11.35 1.00
N VAL A 43 8.61 11.01 -0.20
CA VAL A 43 7.80 10.33 -1.24
C VAL A 43 7.52 8.90 -0.82
N ARG A 44 8.51 8.18 -0.28
CA ARG A 44 8.31 6.81 0.22
C ARG A 44 7.20 6.73 1.27
N ARG A 45 7.18 7.67 2.22
CA ARG A 45 6.13 7.74 3.24
C ARG A 45 4.76 8.00 2.62
N LYS A 46 4.66 8.93 1.67
CA LYS A 46 3.42 9.20 0.93
C LYS A 46 2.94 7.99 0.14
N LEU A 47 3.83 7.31 -0.58
CA LEU A 47 3.51 6.09 -1.33
C LEU A 47 3.03 4.98 -0.39
N SER A 48 3.64 4.84 0.79
CA SER A 48 3.19 3.90 1.82
C SER A 48 1.79 4.23 2.34
N ASP A 49 1.50 5.51 2.59
CA ASP A 49 0.17 5.96 3.03
C ASP A 49 -0.90 5.71 1.95
N ILE A 50 -0.57 5.98 0.67
CA ILE A 50 -1.44 5.72 -0.49
C ILE A 50 -1.70 4.23 -0.66
N ALA A 51 -0.64 3.40 -0.61
CA ALA A 51 -0.76 1.95 -0.74
C ALA A 51 -1.68 1.37 0.34
N GLN A 52 -1.52 1.81 1.59
CA GLN A 52 -2.39 1.38 2.69
C GLN A 52 -3.84 1.82 2.48
N ALA A 53 -4.08 3.03 1.96
CA ALA A 53 -5.42 3.51 1.63
C ALA A 53 -6.08 2.69 0.51
N ILE A 54 -5.32 2.28 -0.50
CA ILE A 54 -5.79 1.37 -1.57
C ILE A 54 -6.15 0.01 -0.97
N THR A 55 -5.36 -0.52 -0.04
CA THR A 55 -5.67 -1.78 0.64
C THR A 55 -7.02 -1.72 1.35
N TYR A 56 -7.34 -0.62 2.04
CA TYR A 56 -8.66 -0.44 2.67
C TYR A 56 -9.81 -0.52 1.64
N HIS A 57 -9.68 0.16 0.50
CA HIS A 57 -10.68 0.07 -0.59
C HIS A 57 -10.82 -1.36 -1.14
N LEU A 58 -9.72 -2.10 -1.26
CA LEU A 58 -9.75 -3.49 -1.73
C LEU A 58 -10.43 -4.43 -0.72
N ASP A 59 -10.17 -4.23 0.57
CA ASP A 59 -10.78 -5.03 1.63
C ASP A 59 -12.29 -4.78 1.72
N ASP A 60 -12.75 -3.54 1.58
CA ASP A 60 -14.18 -3.22 1.51
C ASP A 60 -14.85 -3.88 0.30
N LYS A 61 -14.21 -3.82 -0.88
CA LYS A 61 -14.73 -4.47 -2.09
C LYS A 61 -14.85 -5.99 -1.93
N ARG A 62 -13.87 -6.61 -1.28
CA ARG A 62 -13.87 -8.05 -1.00
C ARG A 62 -14.97 -8.43 -0.01
N ALA A 63 -15.12 -7.65 1.05
CA ALA A 63 -16.19 -7.83 2.03
C ALA A 63 -17.57 -7.71 1.36
N ALA A 64 -17.76 -6.69 0.50
CA ALA A 64 -18.99 -6.51 -0.27
C ALA A 64 -19.24 -7.65 -1.27
N ALA A 65 -18.20 -8.25 -1.84
CA ALA A 65 -18.29 -9.40 -2.74
C ALA A 65 -18.49 -10.75 -2.01
N GLY A 66 -18.53 -10.76 -0.67
CA GLY A 66 -18.66 -11.99 0.13
C GLY A 66 -17.43 -12.89 0.13
N ASN A 67 -16.28 -12.41 -0.36
CA ASN A 67 -15.02 -13.16 -0.45
C ASN A 67 -13.91 -12.46 0.36
N PRO A 68 -14.00 -12.44 1.71
CA PRO A 68 -12.96 -11.84 2.53
C PRO A 68 -11.67 -12.63 2.39
N VAL A 69 -10.56 -11.93 2.10
CA VAL A 69 -9.23 -12.56 2.18
C VAL A 69 -8.91 -12.77 3.65
N PRO A 70 -8.52 -13.99 4.08
CA PRO A 70 -8.09 -14.20 5.45
C PRO A 70 -6.84 -13.35 5.73
N THR A 71 -7.01 -12.31 6.54
CA THR A 71 -5.92 -11.45 7.04
C THR A 71 -5.08 -12.15 8.11
N ASN A 72 -5.57 -13.28 8.63
CA ASN A 72 -4.82 -14.17 9.50
C ASN A 72 -3.75 -14.89 8.68
N GLY A 73 -2.58 -14.25 8.61
CA GLY A 73 -1.26 -14.84 8.47
C GLY A 73 -1.15 -16.00 7.48
N TYR A 74 -0.42 -15.78 6.39
CA TYR A 74 0.29 -16.86 5.71
C TYR A 74 1.06 -17.69 6.76
N SER A 75 0.49 -18.79 7.23
CA SER A 75 1.11 -19.74 8.16
C SER A 75 2.05 -20.68 7.40
N GLY A 76 2.80 -20.12 6.46
CA GLY A 76 3.82 -20.77 5.65
C GLY A 76 5.03 -21.18 6.47
N ARG A 77 4.81 -21.89 7.57
CA ARG A 77 5.76 -22.77 8.25
C ARG A 77 4.99 -23.65 9.23
N ASN A 78 4.19 -24.58 8.71
CA ASN A 78 3.76 -25.74 9.49
C ASN A 78 4.97 -26.68 9.62
N SER A 79 5.95 -26.28 10.44
CA SER A 79 7.16 -27.06 10.70
C SER A 79 6.86 -28.23 11.62
N LYS A 80 5.99 -29.15 11.19
CA LYS A 80 5.95 -30.50 11.75
C LYS A 80 7.10 -31.30 11.13
N ARG A 81 8.34 -30.98 11.50
CA ARG A 81 9.44 -31.94 11.35
C ARG A 81 9.17 -33.05 12.35
N ARG A 82 8.88 -34.25 11.85
CA ARG A 82 8.69 -35.48 12.62
C ARG A 82 9.87 -35.66 13.60
N ARG A 83 9.55 -35.95 14.87
CA ARG A 83 10.50 -36.45 15.87
C ARG A 83 11.05 -37.80 15.44
#